data_AF-A0A957VJS5-F1
#
_entry.id   AF-A0A957VJS5-F1
#
_cell.length_a   1.000
_cell.length_b   1.000
_cell.length_c   1.000
_cell.angle_alpha   90.00
_cell.angle_beta   90.00
_cell.angle_gamma   90.00
#
_symmetry.space_group_name_H-M   'P 1'
#
loop_
_entity.id
_entity.type
_entity.pdbx_description
1 polymer ?
#
loop_
_entity_poly.entity_id
_entity_poly.type
_entity_poly.pdbx_seq_one_letter_code
_entity_poly.pdbx_strand_id
1 'polypeptide(L)'
;PGVEILNFELAETYTRLIPFLRTVTLLEGSLNVSARDPAEDKHLLTDAGVLVADEDLHPDLQMLLLSAATDAQGKQFDLFPSDDIFPSTDDLTLPVSTVTHQYLAEGQTPLQRYLPFWIASPLERFYLLILPFMLLLYPLLRNTPTAYSAYMRRRVFVWYKRVRALELGIHTYSIAELDEHIRELETLQLRLTETINVPTGYLQTFYNLRVHIRLVIDRLRERKAYLQVLGLTPDAKPPEDDAAVTLPLTSPDVDVAPSAKG
;
A
#
# COMPACT_ATOMS: atom_id res chain seq x y z
N PRO A 1 -50.45 47.30 10.12
CA PRO A 1 -49.51 47.83 11.14
C PRO A 1 -49.92 47.34 12.54
N GLY A 2 -48.98 46.78 13.31
CA GLY A 2 -49.26 46.37 14.71
C GLY A 2 -48.88 44.94 15.07
N VAL A 3 -47.86 44.36 14.43
CA VAL A 3 -47.24 43.13 14.94
C VAL A 3 -45.97 43.56 15.67
N GLU A 4 -45.95 43.38 16.99
CA GLU A 4 -44.79 43.62 17.84
C GLU A 4 -44.36 42.28 18.47
N ILE A 5 -43.07 42.16 18.76
CA ILE A 5 -42.53 41.01 19.47
C ILE A 5 -43.03 41.04 20.92
N LEU A 6 -43.67 39.95 21.34
CA LEU A 6 -44.18 39.78 22.69
C LEU A 6 -43.04 39.71 23.71
N ASN A 7 -43.15 40.43 24.82
CA ASN A 7 -42.25 40.28 25.97
C ASN A 7 -42.86 39.30 26.99
N PHE A 8 -42.15 38.23 27.34
CA PHE A 8 -42.56 37.30 28.38
C PHE A 8 -42.00 37.72 29.74
N GLU A 9 -42.76 38.52 30.49
CA GLU A 9 -42.35 39.01 31.82
C GLU A 9 -42.01 37.88 32.82
N LEU A 10 -42.68 36.74 32.70
CA LEU A 10 -42.48 35.58 33.56
C LEU A 10 -41.61 34.50 32.92
N ALA A 11 -40.80 34.82 31.90
CA ALA A 11 -39.98 33.85 31.18
C ALA A 11 -39.16 32.94 32.13
N GLU A 12 -38.44 33.53 33.08
CA GLU A 12 -37.65 32.77 34.08
C GLU A 12 -38.50 31.88 35.00
N THR A 13 -39.76 32.24 35.22
CA THR A 13 -40.65 31.39 36.02
C THR A 13 -41.07 30.16 35.23
N TYR A 14 -41.31 30.31 33.93
CA TYR A 14 -41.68 29.20 33.06
C TYR A 14 -40.54 28.20 32.86
N THR A 15 -39.28 28.65 32.75
CA THR A 15 -38.13 27.73 32.63
C THR A 15 -37.95 26.84 33.87
N ARG A 16 -38.33 27.32 35.06
CA ARG A 16 -38.33 26.51 36.29
C ARG A 16 -39.43 25.46 36.35
N LEU A 17 -40.55 25.70 35.67
CA LEU A 17 -41.69 24.79 35.63
C LEU A 17 -41.57 23.77 34.50
N ILE A 18 -40.92 24.16 33.41
CA ILE A 18 -40.81 23.38 32.17
C ILE A 18 -39.32 23.26 31.83
N PRO A 19 -38.66 22.15 32.20
CA PRO A 19 -37.20 22.02 32.18
C PRO A 19 -36.52 22.17 30.83
N PHE A 20 -37.24 21.98 29.72
CA PHE A 20 -36.70 22.10 28.36
C PHE A 20 -36.78 23.53 27.81
N LEU A 21 -37.51 24.44 28.48
CA LEU A 21 -37.58 25.83 28.06
C LEU A 21 -36.36 26.61 28.55
N ARG A 22 -35.81 27.42 27.65
CA ARG A 22 -34.78 28.41 27.96
C ARG A 22 -35.29 29.82 27.69
N THR A 23 -34.78 30.77 28.47
CA THR A 23 -35.02 32.19 28.24
C THR A 23 -33.95 32.72 27.29
N VAL A 24 -34.36 33.40 26.22
CA VAL A 24 -33.46 34.15 25.34
C VAL A 24 -33.86 35.62 25.32
N THR A 25 -32.88 36.51 25.35
CA THR A 25 -33.11 37.95 25.37
C THR A 25 -32.79 38.52 23.99
N LEU A 26 -33.79 39.13 23.36
CA LEU A 26 -33.60 39.88 22.14
C LEU A 26 -33.26 41.32 22.52
N LEU A 27 -31.99 41.69 22.33
CA LEU A 27 -31.49 43.01 22.71
C LEU A 27 -32.11 44.12 21.86
N GLU A 28 -32.23 45.29 22.46
CA GLU A 28 -32.65 46.51 21.80
C GLU A 28 -31.85 46.77 20.50
N GLY A 29 -32.56 47.04 19.41
CA GLY A 29 -31.94 47.35 18.10
C GLY A 29 -31.27 46.17 17.39
N SER A 30 -31.40 44.94 17.90
CA SER A 30 -30.80 43.73 17.30
C SER A 30 -31.31 43.40 15.89
N LEU A 31 -32.56 43.77 15.55
CA LEU A 31 -33.12 43.55 14.22
C LEU A 31 -32.81 44.70 13.26
N ASN A 32 -32.89 45.93 13.77
CA ASN A 32 -32.50 47.12 13.03
C ASN A 32 -31.99 48.21 13.97
N VAL A 33 -30.67 48.40 13.96
CA VAL A 33 -29.99 49.38 14.83
C VAL A 33 -30.44 50.82 14.53
N SER A 34 -30.67 51.17 13.27
CA SER A 34 -31.07 52.54 12.88
C SER A 34 -32.51 52.86 13.29
N ALA A 35 -33.40 51.87 13.21
CA ALA A 35 -34.78 52.00 13.66
C ALA A 35 -34.95 51.74 15.17
N ARG A 36 -33.91 51.26 15.85
CA ARG A 36 -33.94 50.81 17.25
C ARG A 36 -35.06 49.78 17.47
N ASP A 37 -35.07 48.76 16.61
CA ASP A 37 -36.06 47.67 16.63
C ASP A 37 -35.39 46.36 17.11
N PRO A 38 -35.87 45.72 18.20
CA PRO A 38 -36.93 46.16 19.10
C PRO A 38 -36.53 47.39 19.93
N ALA A 39 -37.52 48.16 20.40
CA ALA A 39 -37.32 49.42 21.14
C ALA A 39 -36.87 49.26 22.60
N GLU A 40 -36.88 48.03 23.10
CA GLU A 40 -36.42 47.63 24.42
C GLU A 40 -36.03 46.15 24.36
N ASP A 41 -35.28 45.68 25.35
CA ASP A 41 -34.95 44.27 25.48
C ASP A 41 -36.23 43.45 25.68
N LYS A 42 -36.42 42.41 24.85
CA LYS A 42 -37.57 41.51 24.93
C LYS A 42 -37.12 40.15 25.43
N HIS A 43 -37.71 39.66 26.52
CA HIS A 43 -37.50 38.30 27.00
C HIS A 43 -38.42 37.34 26.26
N LEU A 44 -37.83 36.31 25.68
CA LEU A 44 -38.51 35.29 24.90
C LEU A 44 -38.25 33.92 25.50
N LEU A 45 -39.16 33.00 25.21
CA LEU A 45 -39.03 31.59 25.56
C LEU A 45 -38.72 30.80 24.29
N THR A 46 -37.70 29.95 24.37
CA THR A 46 -37.34 29.01 23.30
C THR A 46 -37.21 27.59 23.85
N ASP A 47 -37.36 26.63 22.95
CA ASP A 47 -36.95 25.25 23.18
C ASP A 47 -35.56 25.02 22.59
N ALA A 48 -34.80 24.10 23.16
CA ALA A 48 -33.49 23.70 22.67
C ALA A 48 -33.62 22.52 21.70
N GLY A 49 -33.02 22.64 20.51
CA GLY A 49 -32.97 21.54 19.56
C GLY A 49 -32.09 20.40 20.08
N VAL A 50 -32.65 19.18 20.17
CA VAL A 50 -31.91 17.99 20.58
C VAL A 50 -31.54 17.16 19.35
N LEU A 51 -30.26 16.83 19.22
CA LEU A 51 -29.77 15.90 18.21
C LEU A 51 -29.78 14.47 18.77
N VAL A 52 -30.70 13.65 18.26
CA VAL A 52 -30.87 12.25 18.68
C VAL A 52 -30.35 11.32 17.59
N ALA A 53 -29.58 10.32 18.01
CA ALA A 53 -29.11 9.24 17.17
C ALA A 53 -29.51 7.88 17.76
N ASP A 54 -29.57 6.87 16.91
CA ASP A 54 -29.80 5.50 17.34
C ASP A 54 -28.61 4.96 18.16
N GLU A 55 -28.87 4.06 19.11
CA GLU A 55 -27.84 3.47 19.98
C GLU A 55 -26.88 2.57 19.19
N ASP A 56 -27.35 1.95 18.11
CA ASP A 56 -26.55 1.11 17.22
C ASP A 56 -25.76 1.93 16.17
N LEU A 57 -25.91 3.27 16.15
CA LEU A 57 -25.18 4.11 15.21
C LEU A 57 -23.68 4.05 15.52
N HIS A 58 -22.88 3.74 14.50
CA HIS A 58 -21.44 3.63 14.65
C HIS A 58 -20.84 4.88 15.31
N PRO A 59 -19.99 4.76 16.35
CA PRO A 59 -19.43 5.90 17.09
C PRO A 59 -18.80 6.99 16.23
N ASP A 60 -18.13 6.59 15.15
CA ASP A 60 -17.50 7.54 14.22
C ASP A 60 -18.51 8.39 13.43
N LEU A 61 -19.70 7.84 13.14
CA LEU A 61 -20.78 8.59 12.51
C LEU A 61 -21.43 9.55 13.50
N GLN A 62 -21.57 9.15 14.77
CA GLN A 62 -21.99 10.06 15.84
C GLN A 62 -21.04 11.25 15.94
N MET A 63 -19.72 10.99 15.91
CA MET A 63 -18.69 12.03 15.93
C MET A 63 -18.77 12.95 14.71
N LEU A 64 -18.94 12.39 13.52
CA LEU A 64 -19.10 13.17 12.29
C LEU A 64 -20.34 14.07 12.33
N LEU A 65 -21.45 13.54 12.85
CA LEU A 65 -22.70 14.29 12.98
C LEU A 65 -22.55 15.45 13.97
N LEU A 66 -21.93 15.21 15.13
CA LEU A 66 -21.61 16.24 16.12
C LEU A 66 -20.69 17.33 15.54
N SER A 67 -19.65 16.93 14.81
CA SER A 67 -18.74 17.85 14.14
C SER A 67 -19.48 18.71 13.11
N ALA A 68 -20.31 18.11 12.26
CA ALA A 68 -21.09 18.83 11.26
C ALA A 68 -22.12 19.78 11.87
N ALA A 69 -22.79 19.36 12.95
CA ALA A 69 -23.73 20.19 13.68
C ALA A 69 -23.05 21.41 14.33
N THR A 70 -21.88 21.19 14.95
CA THR A 70 -21.07 22.26 15.55
C THR A 70 -20.62 23.27 14.48
N ASP A 71 -20.14 22.77 13.34
CA ASP A 71 -19.69 23.61 12.21
C ASP A 71 -20.83 24.40 11.55
N ALA A 72 -22.04 23.84 11.54
CA ALA A 72 -23.23 24.53 11.01
C ALA A 72 -23.65 25.69 11.92
N GLN A 73 -23.67 25.45 13.25
CA GLN A 73 -24.03 26.46 14.24
C GLN A 73 -23.06 27.65 14.22
N GLY A 74 -21.75 27.40 14.18
CA GLY A 74 -20.71 28.44 14.23
C GLY A 74 -20.69 29.41 13.03
N LYS A 75 -21.48 29.15 11.97
CA LYS A 75 -21.56 30.00 10.77
C LYS A 75 -22.76 30.95 10.76
N GLN A 76 -23.67 30.84 11.73
CA GLN A 76 -24.89 31.62 11.75
C GLN A 76 -24.69 32.90 12.58
N PHE A 77 -25.17 34.04 12.08
CA PHE A 77 -25.17 35.30 12.84
C PHE A 77 -26.07 35.11 14.07
N ASP A 78 -25.49 35.21 15.26
CA ASP A 78 -26.21 34.96 16.50
C ASP A 78 -27.06 36.17 16.87
N LEU A 79 -28.37 36.07 16.58
CA LEU A 79 -29.36 37.07 16.95
C LEU A 79 -29.69 37.01 18.45
N PHE A 80 -29.34 35.92 19.12
CA PHE A 80 -29.67 35.67 20.52
C PHE A 80 -28.37 35.34 21.27
N PRO A 81 -27.60 36.37 21.65
CA PRO A 81 -26.35 36.17 22.39
C PRO A 81 -26.66 35.37 23.65
N SER A 82 -26.34 34.08 23.59
CA SER A 82 -26.61 33.13 24.65
C SER A 82 -25.29 32.82 25.30
N ASP A 83 -25.20 33.00 26.63
CA ASP A 83 -24.03 32.58 27.41
C ASP A 83 -23.86 31.05 27.45
N ASP A 84 -24.90 30.31 27.04
CA ASP A 84 -24.90 28.86 26.90
C ASP A 84 -24.20 28.42 25.61
N ILE A 85 -23.04 27.80 25.78
CA ILE A 85 -22.20 27.27 24.72
C ILE A 85 -22.88 26.04 24.11
N PHE A 86 -23.55 26.24 22.97
CA PHE A 86 -23.99 25.12 22.13
C PHE A 86 -22.79 24.54 21.37
N PRO A 87 -22.60 23.22 21.29
CA PRO A 87 -23.43 22.13 21.84
C PRO A 87 -23.19 21.86 23.34
N SER A 88 -24.28 21.60 24.08
CA SER A 88 -24.24 21.25 25.51
C SER A 88 -24.95 19.91 25.80
N THR A 89 -24.66 19.34 26.98
CA THR A 89 -25.35 18.14 27.49
C THR A 89 -26.37 18.47 28.59
N ASP A 90 -26.62 19.76 28.81
CA ASP A 90 -27.43 20.24 29.92
C ASP A 90 -28.93 20.10 29.61
N ASP A 91 -29.70 19.78 30.65
CA ASP A 91 -31.16 19.66 30.59
C ASP A 91 -31.70 18.62 29.58
N LEU A 92 -30.87 17.63 29.21
CA LEU A 92 -31.28 16.53 28.36
C LEU A 92 -32.11 15.50 29.14
N THR A 93 -33.28 15.13 28.59
CA THR A 93 -34.12 14.05 29.12
C THR A 93 -33.63 12.66 28.70
N LEU A 94 -32.81 12.59 27.65
CA LEU A 94 -32.30 11.36 27.06
C LEU A 94 -30.88 11.04 27.55
N PRO A 95 -30.49 9.75 27.60
CA PRO A 95 -29.12 9.37 27.93
C PRO A 95 -28.13 9.93 26.91
N VAL A 96 -27.02 10.46 27.39
CA VAL A 96 -25.97 11.03 26.55
C VAL A 96 -25.00 9.94 26.13
N SER A 97 -24.66 9.92 24.83
CA SER A 97 -23.66 8.98 24.29
C SER A 97 -22.28 9.25 24.91
N THR A 98 -21.51 8.18 25.13
CA THR A 98 -20.11 8.26 25.56
C THR A 98 -19.24 9.07 24.58
N VAL A 99 -19.57 9.02 23.29
CA VAL A 99 -18.90 9.79 22.23
C VAL A 99 -19.11 11.28 22.43
N THR A 100 -20.33 11.70 22.79
CA THR A 100 -20.67 13.11 23.05
C THR A 100 -19.90 13.65 24.24
N HIS A 101 -19.79 12.88 25.33
CA HIS A 101 -18.98 13.26 26.49
C HIS A 101 -17.50 13.46 26.13
N GLN A 102 -16.93 12.56 25.31
CA GLN A 102 -15.56 12.68 24.84
C GLN A 102 -15.36 13.90 23.95
N TYR A 103 -16.29 14.14 23.01
CA TYR A 103 -16.23 15.28 22.11
C TYR A 103 -16.31 16.63 22.84
N LEU A 104 -17.20 16.77 23.84
CA LEU A 104 -17.29 18.00 24.64
C LEU A 104 -16.05 18.21 25.53
N ALA A 105 -15.43 17.14 26.03
CA ALA A 105 -14.27 17.23 26.92
C ALA A 105 -12.95 17.49 26.19
N GLU A 106 -12.68 16.77 25.10
CA GLU A 106 -11.41 16.77 24.39
C GLU A 106 -11.46 17.55 23.06
N GLY A 107 -12.66 17.84 22.55
CA GLY A 107 -12.87 18.46 21.24
C GLY A 107 -12.63 17.50 20.08
N GLN A 108 -12.48 18.07 18.87
CA GLN A 108 -12.08 17.29 17.69
C GLN A 108 -10.65 16.78 17.83
N THR A 109 -10.41 15.49 17.56
CA THR A 109 -9.06 14.92 17.62
C THR A 109 -8.16 15.55 16.54
N PRO A 110 -6.86 15.78 16.83
CA PRO A 110 -5.97 16.47 15.92
C PRO A 110 -5.76 15.72 14.58
N LEU A 111 -5.96 14.39 14.54
CA LEU A 111 -5.90 13.62 13.30
C LEU A 111 -7.10 13.89 12.39
N GLN A 112 -8.30 14.10 12.95
CA GLN A 112 -9.51 14.43 12.18
C GLN A 112 -9.43 15.80 11.50
N ARG A 113 -8.56 16.70 11.98
CA ARG A 113 -8.35 18.02 11.37
C ARG A 113 -7.58 17.97 10.04
N TYR A 114 -6.73 16.96 9.83
CA TYR A 114 -5.85 16.87 8.65
C TYR A 114 -6.15 15.70 7.73
N LEU A 115 -6.79 14.64 8.24
CA LEU A 115 -7.10 13.45 7.46
C LEU A 115 -8.60 13.31 7.22
N PRO A 116 -9.01 12.83 6.03
CA PRO A 116 -10.37 12.37 5.81
C PRO A 116 -10.80 11.33 6.86
N PHE A 117 -12.07 11.36 7.28
CA PHE A 117 -12.61 10.52 8.36
C PHE A 117 -12.28 9.02 8.21
N TRP A 118 -12.31 8.50 6.98
CA TRP A 118 -12.08 7.08 6.67
C TRP A 118 -10.66 6.60 6.96
N ILE A 119 -9.70 7.53 7.04
CA ILE A 119 -8.31 7.21 7.41
C ILE A 119 -8.08 7.52 8.89
N ALA A 120 -8.64 8.62 9.40
CA ALA A 120 -8.42 9.05 10.78
C ALA A 120 -8.92 8.03 11.82
N SER A 121 -10.16 7.55 11.68
CA SER A 121 -10.76 6.63 12.67
C SER A 121 -9.99 5.30 12.79
N PRO A 122 -9.67 4.58 11.69
CA PRO A 122 -8.88 3.36 11.81
C PRO A 122 -7.50 3.61 12.39
N LEU A 123 -6.85 4.73 12.03
CA LEU A 123 -5.50 5.00 12.51
C LEU A 123 -5.46 5.21 14.02
N GLU A 124 -6.41 5.95 14.60
CA GLU A 124 -6.47 6.19 16.05
C GLU A 124 -6.68 4.88 16.82
N ARG A 125 -7.53 3.98 16.30
CA ARG A 125 -7.80 2.67 16.92
C ARG A 125 -6.66 1.67 16.71
N PHE A 126 -6.04 1.68 15.53
CA PHE A 126 -4.99 0.72 15.16
C PHE A 126 -3.58 1.23 15.38
N TYR A 127 -3.33 2.45 15.85
CA TYR A 127 -1.95 2.95 16.03
C TYR A 127 -1.11 2.01 16.91
N LEU A 128 -1.71 1.50 18.00
CA LEU A 128 -1.08 0.51 18.88
C LEU A 128 -0.79 -0.84 18.20
N LEU A 129 -1.53 -1.19 17.14
CA LEU A 129 -1.37 -2.43 16.37
C LEU A 129 -0.50 -2.25 15.12
N ILE A 130 -0.56 -1.08 14.48
CA ILE A 130 0.25 -0.69 13.34
C ILE A 130 1.71 -0.58 13.77
N LEU A 131 2.00 -0.04 14.96
CA LEU A 131 3.38 0.10 15.44
C LEU A 131 4.15 -1.24 15.48
N PRO A 132 3.68 -2.29 16.17
CA PRO A 132 4.36 -3.60 16.17
C PRO A 132 4.31 -4.26 14.79
N PHE A 133 3.23 -4.09 14.03
CA PHE A 133 3.14 -4.63 12.68
C PHE A 133 4.20 -4.01 11.74
N MET A 134 4.40 -2.70 11.80
CA MET A 134 5.42 -1.97 11.04
C MET A 134 6.83 -2.39 11.46
N LEU A 135 7.05 -2.61 12.75
CA LEU A 135 8.32 -3.15 13.27
C LEU A 135 8.63 -4.53 12.70
N LEU A 136 7.61 -5.38 12.54
CA LEU A 136 7.72 -6.73 11.98
C LEU A 136 7.79 -6.72 10.45
N LEU A 137 7.12 -5.76 9.81
CA LEU A 137 7.07 -5.59 8.37
C LEU A 137 8.38 -5.00 7.82
N TYR A 138 9.04 -4.12 8.58
CA TYR A 138 10.34 -3.52 8.22
C TYR A 138 11.42 -4.54 7.82
N PRO A 139 11.73 -5.59 8.62
CA PRO A 139 12.70 -6.60 8.22
C PRO A 139 12.22 -7.42 7.01
N LEU A 140 10.91 -7.65 6.85
CA LEU A 140 10.36 -8.33 5.68
C LEU A 140 10.62 -7.54 4.40
N LEU A 141 10.36 -6.23 4.39
CA LEU A 141 10.66 -5.38 3.23
C LEU A 141 12.17 -5.28 2.99
N ARG A 142 12.98 -5.12 4.05
CA ARG A 142 14.44 -5.04 3.91
C ARG A 142 15.05 -6.31 3.32
N ASN A 143 14.44 -7.47 3.57
CA ASN A 143 14.90 -8.76 3.05
C ASN A 143 14.39 -9.09 1.65
N THR A 144 13.54 -8.25 1.04
CA THR A 144 13.07 -8.47 -0.34
C THR A 144 14.20 -8.55 -1.38
N PRO A 145 15.22 -7.66 -1.41
CA PRO A 145 16.31 -7.79 -2.37
C PRO A 145 17.11 -9.08 -2.19
N THR A 146 17.34 -9.52 -0.94
CA THR A 146 18.11 -10.74 -0.65
C THR A 146 17.33 -12.01 -1.00
N ALA A 147 16.04 -12.06 -0.65
CA ALA A 147 15.16 -13.17 -0.99
C ALA A 147 15.01 -13.34 -2.51
N TYR A 148 14.81 -12.23 -3.24
CA TYR A 148 14.73 -12.24 -4.70
C TYR A 148 16.05 -12.70 -5.34
N SER A 149 17.18 -12.29 -4.76
CA SER A 149 18.52 -12.69 -5.22
C SER A 149 18.78 -14.20 -5.04
N ALA A 150 18.33 -14.80 -3.93
CA ALA A 150 18.44 -16.23 -3.67
C ALA A 150 17.56 -17.07 -4.60
N TYR A 151 16.36 -16.57 -4.90
CA TYR A 151 15.47 -17.17 -5.90
C TYR A 151 16.15 -17.23 -7.28
N MET A 152 16.76 -16.12 -7.72
CA MET A 152 17.43 -16.05 -9.03
C MET A 152 18.65 -16.98 -9.10
N ARG A 153 19.47 -17.05 -8.04
CA ARG A 153 20.63 -17.96 -7.97
C ARG A 153 20.25 -19.42 -8.12
N ARG A 154 19.20 -19.88 -7.42
CA ARG A 154 18.73 -21.27 -7.50
C ARG A 154 18.27 -21.61 -8.91
N ARG A 155 17.52 -20.72 -9.54
CA ARG A 155 16.99 -20.94 -10.89
C ARG A 155 18.11 -21.03 -11.93
N VAL A 156 19.11 -20.14 -11.88
CA VAL A 156 20.27 -20.17 -12.80
C VAL A 156 21.13 -21.44 -12.59
N PHE A 157 21.32 -21.86 -11.34
CA PHE A 157 22.17 -23.02 -11.02
C PHE A 157 21.61 -24.36 -11.52
N VAL A 158 20.28 -24.52 -11.54
CA VAL A 158 19.63 -25.72 -12.10
C VAL A 158 19.97 -25.87 -13.58
N TRP A 159 19.94 -24.78 -14.35
CA TRP A 159 20.30 -24.81 -15.76
C TRP A 159 21.78 -25.09 -15.98
N TYR A 160 22.65 -24.51 -15.14
CA TYR A 160 24.09 -24.79 -15.20
C TYR A 160 24.40 -26.29 -14.99
N LYS A 161 23.70 -26.94 -14.05
CA LYS A 161 23.81 -28.38 -13.83
C LYS A 161 23.35 -29.19 -15.04
N ARG A 162 22.26 -28.79 -15.71
CA ARG A 162 21.73 -29.46 -16.89
C ARG A 162 22.72 -29.37 -18.06
N VAL A 163 23.27 -28.17 -18.32
CA VAL A 163 24.28 -27.96 -19.37
C VAL A 163 25.53 -28.79 -19.11
N ARG A 164 26.02 -28.81 -17.86
CA ARG A 164 27.21 -29.61 -17.48
C ARG A 164 26.99 -31.12 -17.63
N ALA A 165 25.77 -31.61 -17.35
CA ALA A 165 25.44 -33.02 -17.56
C ALA A 165 25.49 -33.40 -19.05
N LEU A 166 25.08 -32.49 -19.94
CA LEU A 166 25.18 -32.69 -21.39
C LEU A 166 26.63 -32.65 -21.87
N GLU A 167 27.46 -31.75 -21.33
CA GLU A 167 28.89 -31.68 -21.65
C GLU A 167 29.63 -32.98 -21.30
N LEU A 168 29.35 -33.58 -20.14
CA LEU A 168 29.99 -34.82 -19.69
C LEU A 168 29.68 -36.04 -20.55
N GLY A 169 28.55 -36.03 -21.28
CA GLY A 169 28.13 -37.15 -22.13
C GLY A 169 28.50 -37.02 -23.60
N ILE A 170 29.12 -35.91 -24.04
CA ILE A 170 29.39 -35.58 -25.46
C ILE A 170 30.04 -36.74 -26.23
N HIS A 171 30.92 -37.49 -25.58
CA HIS A 171 31.67 -38.57 -26.21
C HIS A 171 30.87 -39.89 -26.33
N THR A 172 29.79 -40.03 -25.57
CA THR A 172 29.00 -41.26 -25.43
C THR A 172 27.75 -41.26 -26.31
N TYR A 173 27.31 -40.08 -26.75
CA TYR A 173 26.08 -39.92 -27.52
C TYR A 173 26.23 -40.34 -28.99
N SER A 174 25.16 -40.96 -29.51
CA SER A 174 24.97 -41.24 -30.94
C SER A 174 24.63 -39.97 -31.73
N ILE A 175 24.65 -40.05 -33.07
CA ILE A 175 24.36 -38.91 -33.95
C ILE A 175 22.92 -38.41 -33.75
N ALA A 176 21.95 -39.31 -33.54
CA ALA A 176 20.56 -38.96 -33.26
C ALA A 176 20.40 -38.24 -31.91
N GLU A 177 21.06 -38.75 -30.86
CA GLU A 177 21.06 -38.13 -29.53
C GLU A 177 21.77 -36.77 -29.53
N LEU A 178 22.88 -36.62 -30.26
CA LEU A 178 23.56 -35.34 -30.44
C LEU A 178 22.61 -34.28 -31.04
N ASP A 179 21.81 -34.65 -32.05
CA ASP A 179 20.83 -33.77 -32.68
C ASP A 179 19.64 -33.39 -31.80
N GLU A 180 19.24 -34.28 -30.90
CA GLU A 180 18.21 -34.00 -29.90
C GLU A 180 18.70 -33.00 -28.86
N HIS A 181 19.91 -33.22 -28.32
CA HIS A 181 20.50 -32.36 -27.30
C HIS A 181 20.88 -30.97 -27.84
N ILE A 182 21.32 -30.85 -29.09
CA ILE A 182 21.53 -29.55 -29.75
C ILE A 182 20.21 -28.77 -29.82
N ARG A 183 19.11 -29.42 -30.24
CA ARG A 183 17.78 -28.80 -30.29
C ARG A 183 17.27 -28.41 -28.90
N GLU A 184 17.48 -29.25 -27.88
CA GLU A 184 17.13 -28.93 -26.49
C GLU A 184 17.84 -27.64 -26.04
N LEU A 185 19.16 -27.54 -26.25
CA LEU A 185 19.96 -26.38 -25.85
C LEU A 185 19.61 -25.11 -26.62
N GLU A 186 19.32 -25.19 -27.92
CA GLU A 186 18.88 -24.05 -28.73
C GLU A 186 17.51 -23.51 -28.28
N THR A 187 16.54 -24.39 -28.00
CA THR A 187 15.23 -23.95 -27.48
C THR A 187 15.32 -23.36 -26.08
N LEU A 188 16.26 -23.83 -25.25
CA LEU A 188 16.53 -23.23 -23.95
C LEU A 188 17.14 -21.84 -24.11
N GLN A 189 18.12 -21.67 -25.00
CA GLN A 189 18.74 -20.36 -25.25
C GLN A 189 17.71 -19.31 -25.71
N LEU A 190 16.76 -19.68 -26.55
CA LEU A 190 15.65 -18.80 -26.97
C LEU A 190 14.74 -18.43 -25.79
N ARG A 191 14.29 -19.43 -25.00
CA ARG A 191 13.43 -19.20 -23.82
C ARG A 191 14.09 -18.33 -22.76
N LEU A 192 15.40 -18.50 -22.53
CA LEU A 192 16.17 -17.66 -21.60
C LEU A 192 16.28 -16.20 -22.07
N THR A 193 16.23 -15.95 -23.38
CA THR A 193 16.33 -14.59 -23.95
C THR A 193 15.02 -13.82 -23.83
N GLU A 194 13.87 -14.50 -24.00
CA GLU A 194 12.55 -13.84 -23.99
C GLU A 194 11.98 -13.65 -22.58
N THR A 195 12.28 -14.56 -21.64
CA THR A 195 11.53 -14.62 -20.36
C THR A 195 12.18 -13.81 -19.22
N ILE A 196 13.42 -13.34 -19.37
CA ILE A 196 14.24 -12.97 -18.20
C ILE A 196 14.63 -11.49 -18.19
N ASN A 197 13.89 -10.70 -17.43
CA ASN A 197 14.33 -9.36 -16.99
C ASN A 197 15.31 -9.54 -15.81
N VAL A 198 16.61 -9.64 -16.10
CA VAL A 198 17.66 -9.86 -15.10
C VAL A 198 18.07 -8.51 -14.47
N PRO A 199 18.00 -8.36 -13.13
CA PRO A 199 18.58 -7.18 -12.47
C PRO A 199 20.07 -7.04 -12.77
N THR A 200 20.57 -5.81 -12.85
CA THR A 200 21.95 -5.48 -13.24
C THR A 200 23.03 -6.28 -12.51
N GLY A 201 22.83 -6.61 -11.22
CA GLY A 201 23.77 -7.42 -10.43
C GLY A 201 23.95 -8.88 -10.86
N TYR A 202 23.08 -9.41 -11.74
CA TYR A 202 23.10 -10.80 -12.20
C TYR A 202 23.33 -10.96 -13.71
N LEU A 203 23.54 -9.85 -14.43
CA LEU A 203 23.80 -9.85 -15.87
C LEU A 203 25.05 -10.67 -16.19
N GLN A 204 26.14 -10.52 -15.43
CA GLN A 204 27.39 -11.24 -15.68
C GLN A 204 27.22 -12.76 -15.62
N THR A 205 26.55 -13.29 -14.59
CA THR A 205 26.29 -14.73 -14.46
C THR A 205 25.39 -15.25 -15.59
N PHE A 206 24.40 -14.45 -15.98
CA PHE A 206 23.50 -14.79 -17.09
C PHE A 206 24.23 -14.84 -18.44
N TYR A 207 25.05 -13.84 -18.74
CA TYR A 207 25.85 -13.81 -19.96
C TYR A 207 26.87 -14.96 -20.00
N ASN A 208 27.52 -15.28 -18.88
CA ASN A 208 28.43 -16.41 -18.78
C ASN A 208 27.75 -17.75 -19.08
N LEU A 209 26.52 -17.96 -18.56
CA LEU A 209 25.73 -19.16 -18.87
C LEU A 209 25.44 -19.24 -20.38
N ARG A 210 25.08 -18.13 -21.02
CA ARG A 210 24.81 -18.08 -22.46
C ARG A 210 26.03 -18.41 -23.30
N VAL A 211 27.19 -17.88 -22.95
CA VAL A 211 28.47 -18.20 -23.63
C VAL A 211 28.77 -19.69 -23.48
N HIS A 212 28.59 -20.25 -22.28
CA HIS A 212 28.85 -21.66 -22.03
C HIS A 212 27.88 -22.59 -22.79
N ILE A 213 26.59 -22.25 -22.85
CA ILE A 213 25.61 -23.00 -23.67
C ILE A 213 26.05 -23.03 -25.13
N ARG A 214 26.46 -21.89 -25.69
CA ARG A 214 26.91 -21.80 -27.09
C ARG A 214 28.15 -22.68 -27.33
N LEU A 215 29.12 -22.62 -26.43
CA LEU A 215 30.32 -23.43 -26.52
C LEU A 215 30.03 -24.95 -26.48
N VAL A 216 29.06 -25.38 -25.67
CA VAL A 216 28.62 -26.78 -25.63
C VAL A 216 27.89 -27.17 -26.92
N ILE A 217 27.04 -26.31 -27.47
CA ILE A 217 26.39 -26.54 -28.78
C ILE A 217 27.43 -26.71 -29.88
N ASP A 218 28.44 -25.83 -29.92
CA ASP A 218 29.50 -25.88 -30.93
C ASP A 218 30.30 -27.20 -30.83
N ARG A 219 30.66 -27.63 -29.63
CA ARG A 219 31.32 -28.93 -29.41
C ARG A 219 30.45 -30.13 -29.81
N LEU A 220 29.15 -30.09 -29.53
CA LEU A 220 28.20 -31.14 -29.96
C LEU A 220 28.12 -31.22 -31.49
N ARG A 221 28.10 -30.06 -32.17
CA ARG A 221 28.09 -29.98 -33.64
C ARG A 221 29.40 -30.48 -34.25
N GLU A 222 30.54 -30.12 -33.68
CA GLU A 222 31.85 -30.62 -34.10
C GLU A 222 31.93 -32.14 -33.96
N ARG A 223 31.48 -32.68 -32.82
CA ARG A 223 31.44 -34.13 -32.59
C ARG A 223 30.51 -34.83 -33.59
N LYS A 224 29.34 -34.26 -33.87
CA LYS A 224 28.42 -34.75 -34.89
C LYS A 224 29.07 -34.78 -36.27
N ALA A 225 29.71 -33.69 -36.69
CA ALA A 225 30.38 -33.59 -37.98
C ALA A 225 31.50 -34.63 -38.11
N TYR A 226 32.27 -34.85 -37.05
CA TYR A 226 33.30 -35.88 -36.99
C TYR A 226 32.72 -37.30 -37.18
N LEU A 227 31.64 -37.64 -36.47
CA LEU A 227 31.00 -38.96 -36.58
C LEU A 227 30.33 -39.18 -37.95
N GLN A 228 29.81 -38.12 -38.58
CA GLN A 228 29.26 -38.17 -39.95
C GLN A 228 30.35 -38.40 -41.01
N VAL A 229 31.52 -37.78 -40.86
CA VAL A 229 32.68 -38.01 -41.73
C VAL A 229 33.22 -39.44 -41.59
N LEU A 230 33.08 -40.04 -40.41
CA LEU A 230 33.46 -41.44 -40.15
C LEU A 230 32.46 -42.47 -40.73
N GLY A 231 31.35 -42.03 -41.35
CA GLY A 231 30.39 -42.90 -42.02
C GLY A 231 29.49 -43.74 -41.10
N LEU A 232 29.38 -43.37 -39.81
CA LEU A 232 28.52 -44.06 -38.84
C LEU A 232 27.03 -43.79 -39.11
N THR A 233 26.20 -44.84 -39.01
CA THR A 233 24.74 -44.71 -39.11
C THR A 233 24.17 -43.93 -37.92
N PRO A 234 23.03 -43.22 -38.07
CA PRO A 234 22.49 -42.30 -37.06
C PRO A 234 22.32 -42.86 -35.64
N ASP A 235 22.03 -44.16 -35.52
CA ASP A 235 21.81 -44.87 -34.26
C ASP A 235 23.04 -45.66 -33.76
N ALA A 236 24.16 -45.63 -34.49
CA ALA A 236 25.37 -46.33 -34.06
C ALA A 236 26.05 -45.56 -32.93
N LYS A 237 26.18 -46.20 -31.77
CA LYS A 237 27.00 -45.69 -30.66
C LYS A 237 28.47 -45.68 -31.08
N PRO A 238 29.23 -44.59 -30.83
CA PRO A 238 30.63 -44.50 -31.23
C PRO A 238 31.47 -45.64 -30.60
N PRO A 239 32.56 -46.07 -31.26
CA PRO A 239 33.45 -47.09 -30.72
C PRO A 239 34.04 -46.65 -29.37
N GLU A 240 34.04 -47.55 -28.38
CA GLU A 240 34.46 -47.28 -26.99
C GLU A 240 35.95 -46.90 -26.85
N ASP A 241 36.77 -47.15 -27.88
CA ASP A 241 38.24 -47.16 -27.78
C ASP A 241 38.96 -45.86 -28.24
N ASP A 242 38.25 -44.85 -28.75
CA ASP A 242 38.87 -43.58 -29.22
C ASP A 242 39.03 -42.52 -28.11
N ALA A 243 38.96 -42.90 -26.83
CA ALA A 243 39.06 -42.01 -25.68
C ALA A 243 40.44 -41.31 -25.52
N ALA A 244 41.39 -41.52 -26.43
CA ALA A 244 42.78 -41.06 -26.27
C ALA A 244 43.35 -40.19 -27.41
N VAL A 245 42.54 -39.74 -28.39
CA VAL A 245 43.05 -38.77 -29.39
C VAL A 245 42.60 -37.37 -29.04
N THR A 246 43.47 -36.69 -28.28
CA THR A 246 43.42 -35.26 -27.99
C THR A 246 43.27 -34.45 -29.28
N LEU A 247 42.13 -33.76 -29.43
CA LEU A 247 42.01 -32.61 -30.32
C LEU A 247 43.11 -31.59 -29.94
N PRO A 248 43.85 -31.00 -30.91
CA PRO A 248 44.92 -30.07 -30.60
C PRO A 248 44.33 -28.82 -29.94
N LEU A 249 44.72 -28.58 -28.69
CA LEU A 249 44.48 -27.32 -27.98
C LEU A 249 45.19 -26.21 -28.75
N THR A 250 44.45 -25.47 -29.57
CA THR A 250 44.90 -24.14 -30.02
C THR A 250 44.35 -23.16 -29.01
N SER A 251 45.14 -22.93 -27.95
CA SER A 251 44.91 -21.84 -27.00
C SER A 251 45.04 -20.51 -27.74
N PRO A 252 44.05 -19.60 -27.72
CA PRO A 252 44.36 -18.21 -27.93
C PRO A 252 44.95 -17.67 -26.63
N ASP A 253 46.18 -17.17 -26.71
CA ASP A 253 46.84 -16.36 -25.70
C ASP A 253 45.86 -15.36 -25.08
N VAL A 254 45.62 -15.49 -23.77
CA VAL A 254 45.09 -14.41 -22.96
C VAL A 254 46.30 -13.70 -22.38
N ASP A 255 46.73 -12.68 -23.12
CA ASP A 255 47.74 -11.72 -22.69
C ASP A 255 47.24 -11.02 -21.41
N VAL A 256 47.87 -11.35 -20.29
CA VAL A 256 47.72 -10.63 -19.03
C VAL A 256 48.76 -9.52 -19.04
N ALA A 257 48.33 -8.29 -19.31
CA ALA A 257 49.12 -7.09 -19.06
C ALA A 257 48.38 -6.13 -18.10
N PRO A 258 49.11 -5.39 -17.26
CA PRO A 258 48.66 -4.98 -15.94
C PRO A 258 47.95 -3.62 -15.96
N SER A 259 46.88 -3.48 -15.17
CA SER A 259 46.28 -2.17 -14.89
C SER A 259 47.16 -1.41 -13.91
N ALA A 260 47.88 -0.43 -14.44
CA ALA A 260 48.53 0.63 -13.68
C ALA A 260 47.50 1.61 -13.08
N LYS A 261 47.95 2.28 -12.01
CA LYS A 261 47.27 3.29 -11.18
C LYS A 261 46.63 4.44 -11.96
N GLY A 262 45.56 4.96 -11.35
CA GLY A 262 45.00 6.30 -11.53
C GLY A 262 43.96 6.53 -10.44
#